data_AF-A0A077ZJE8-F1
#
_entry.id   AF-A0A077ZJE8-F1
#
_cell.length_a   1.000
_cell.length_b   1.000
_cell.length_c   1.000
_cell.angle_alpha   90.00
_cell.angle_beta   90.00
_cell.angle_gamma   90.00
#
_symmetry.space_group_name_H-M   'P 1'
#
loop_
_entity.id
_entity.type
_entity.pdbx_description
1 polymer ?
#
loop_
_entity_poly.entity_id
_entity_poly.type
_entity_poly.pdbx_seq_one_letter_code
_entity_poly.pdbx_strand_id
1 'polypeptide(L)'
;MTMALGLSDIKAQMGGLVYRGFVTGNGFKRLGDTLRYLQAIEKRLEKLAVDPHRDRAQMLKVENVQQAWQQWINKLPPARREDEDVKEIRWMIEELRVSYFAQQLGTPYPISDKRILQAMEQISG
;
A
#
# COMPACT_ATOMS: atom_id res chain seq x y z
N MET A 1 20.68 10.99 1.38
CA MET A 1 20.02 10.06 0.42
C MET A 1 18.73 9.46 0.98
N THR A 2 18.70 8.97 2.22
CA THR A 2 17.55 8.28 2.82
C THR A 2 16.22 9.06 2.76
N MET A 3 16.23 10.34 3.14
CA MET A 3 15.03 11.19 3.12
C MET A 3 14.44 11.37 1.71
N ALA A 4 15.29 11.51 0.69
CA ALA A 4 14.85 11.68 -0.69
C ALA A 4 14.10 10.44 -1.22
N LEU A 5 14.54 9.24 -0.82
CA LEU A 5 13.85 8.00 -1.18
C LEU A 5 12.47 7.92 -0.53
N GLY A 6 12.35 8.25 0.76
CA GLY A 6 11.07 8.30 1.46
C GLY A 6 10.07 9.27 0.82
N LEU A 7 10.54 10.48 0.47
CA LEU A 7 9.70 11.47 -0.23
C LEU A 7 9.29 11.01 -1.63
N SER A 8 10.16 10.32 -2.36
CA SER A 8 9.84 9.76 -3.68
C SER A 8 8.77 8.67 -3.58
N ASP A 9 8.88 7.76 -2.62
CA ASP A 9 7.87 6.72 -2.38
C ASP A 9 6.53 7.31 -1.92
N ILE A 10 6.54 8.34 -1.06
CA ILE A 10 5.32 9.07 -0.66
C ILE A 10 4.65 9.70 -1.89
N LYS A 11 5.42 10.36 -2.76
CA LYS A 11 4.88 10.96 -3.99
C LYS A 11 4.24 9.91 -4.89
N ALA A 12 4.87 8.74 -5.04
CA ALA A 12 4.32 7.63 -5.81
C ALA A 12 3.03 7.08 -5.19
N GLN A 13 3.00 6.86 -3.87
CA GLN A 13 1.81 6.42 -3.15
C GLN A 13 0.64 7.42 -3.32
N MET A 14 0.90 8.71 -3.14
CA MET A 14 -0.12 9.75 -3.35
C MET A 14 -0.70 9.72 -4.76
N GLY A 15 0.13 9.53 -5.79
CA GLY A 15 -0.32 9.42 -7.18
C GLY A 15 -1.19 8.18 -7.45
N GLY A 16 -0.98 7.10 -6.71
CA GLY A 16 -1.82 5.89 -6.77
C GLY A 16 -3.12 5.96 -5.96
N LEU A 17 -3.24 6.93 -5.05
CA LEU A 17 -4.43 7.16 -4.23
C LEU A 17 -5.33 8.24 -4.81
N VAL A 18 -4.75 9.35 -5.27
CA VAL A 18 -5.44 10.54 -5.74
C VAL A 18 -4.98 10.87 -7.16
N TYR A 19 -5.82 10.50 -8.12
CA TYR A 19 -5.66 10.73 -9.55
C TYR A 19 -6.98 11.19 -10.16
N ARG A 20 -6.97 11.62 -11.42
CA ARG A 20 -8.20 12.00 -12.10
C ARG A 20 -9.15 10.80 -12.19
N GLY A 21 -10.31 10.89 -11.53
CA GLY A 21 -11.31 9.81 -11.50
C GLY A 21 -11.14 8.81 -10.34
N PHE A 22 -10.30 9.11 -9.34
CA PHE A 22 -10.05 8.17 -8.23
C PHE A 22 -11.30 7.77 -7.43
N VAL A 23 -12.32 8.63 -7.35
CA VAL A 23 -13.57 8.30 -6.62
C VAL A 23 -14.26 7.08 -7.22
N THR A 24 -14.39 7.05 -8.55
CA THR A 24 -14.98 5.91 -9.26
C THR A 24 -13.98 4.76 -9.37
N GLY A 25 -12.71 5.05 -9.67
CA GLY A 25 -11.69 4.02 -9.87
C GLY A 25 -11.33 3.24 -8.60
N ASN A 26 -11.30 3.90 -7.44
CA ASN A 26 -11.09 3.24 -6.15
C ASN A 26 -12.39 2.64 -5.58
N GLY A 27 -13.54 3.11 -6.07
CA GLY A 27 -14.86 2.78 -5.55
C GLY A 27 -15.28 3.64 -4.37
N PHE A 28 -16.55 4.09 -4.37
CA PHE A 28 -17.12 4.97 -3.34
C PHE A 28 -16.94 4.44 -1.91
N LYS A 29 -17.05 3.12 -1.72
CA LYS A 29 -16.90 2.47 -0.40
C LYS A 29 -15.51 2.71 0.22
N ARG A 30 -14.48 2.98 -0.59
CA ARG A 30 -13.09 3.21 -0.14
C ARG A 30 -12.74 4.67 0.06
N LEU A 31 -13.67 5.61 -0.05
CA LEU A 31 -13.35 7.02 0.20
C LEU A 31 -12.89 7.27 1.64
N GLY A 32 -13.52 6.60 2.62
CA GLY A 32 -13.08 6.65 4.02
C GLY A 32 -11.68 6.08 4.21
N ASP A 33 -11.37 4.95 3.56
CA ASP A 33 -10.03 4.37 3.57
C ASP A 33 -9.01 5.27 2.89
N THR A 34 -9.36 5.88 1.76
CA THR A 34 -8.49 6.80 1.01
C THR A 34 -8.10 7.98 1.90
N LEU A 35 -9.05 8.56 2.63
CA LEU A 35 -8.75 9.61 3.60
C LEU A 35 -7.80 9.12 4.70
N ARG A 36 -8.04 7.93 5.26
CA ARG A 36 -7.17 7.33 6.28
C ARG A 36 -5.76 7.07 5.75
N TYR A 37 -5.60 6.65 4.50
CA TYR A 37 -4.28 6.47 3.87
C TYR A 37 -3.55 7.81 3.69
N LEU A 38 -4.26 8.88 3.33
CA LEU A 38 -3.68 10.22 3.25
C LEU A 38 -3.23 10.74 4.63
N GLN A 39 -4.03 10.51 5.67
CA GLN A 39 -3.63 10.81 7.06
C GLN A 39 -2.40 9.99 7.48
N ALA A 40 -2.28 8.75 7.04
CA ALA A 40 -1.11 7.93 7.30
C ALA A 40 0.15 8.49 6.61
N ILE A 41 0.02 9.05 5.40
CA ILE A 41 1.09 9.74 4.69
C ILE A 41 1.53 11.00 5.46
N GLU A 42 0.60 11.81 5.97
CA GLU A 42 0.93 12.97 6.81
C GLU A 42 1.73 12.54 8.04
N LYS A 43 1.30 11.48 8.75
CA LYS A 43 2.03 10.91 9.89
C LYS A 43 3.39 10.34 9.51
N ARG A 44 3.52 9.79 8.31
CA ARG A 44 4.81 9.34 7.80
C ARG A 44 5.75 10.53 7.56
N LEU A 45 5.27 11.62 6.97
CA LEU A 45 6.09 12.83 6.73
C LEU A 45 6.64 13.41 8.05
N GLU A 46 5.82 13.49 9.10
CA GLU A 46 6.25 13.89 10.45
C GLU A 46 7.40 13.00 10.95
N LYS A 47 7.23 11.67 10.87
CA LYS A 47 8.22 10.69 11.37
C LYS A 47 9.48 10.60 10.50
N LEU A 48 9.35 10.79 9.20
CA LEU A 48 10.45 10.77 8.23
C LEU A 48 11.47 11.87 8.52
N ALA A 49 11.02 13.04 8.98
CA ALA A 49 11.91 14.13 9.38
C ALA A 49 12.71 13.80 10.65
N VAL A 50 12.16 12.96 11.54
CA VAL A 50 12.77 12.60 12.82
C VAL A 50 13.71 11.40 12.68
N ASP A 51 13.29 10.33 12.01
CA ASP A 51 14.08 9.10 11.85
C ASP A 51 13.98 8.54 10.41
N PRO A 52 14.79 9.08 9.47
CA PRO A 52 14.82 8.60 8.09
C PRO A 52 15.27 7.14 7.97
N HIS A 53 16.10 6.63 8.89
CA HIS A 53 16.63 5.28 8.80
C HIS A 53 15.55 4.24 9.12
N ARG A 54 14.73 4.49 10.14
CA ARG A 54 13.56 3.65 10.43
C ARG A 54 12.55 3.67 9.29
N ASP A 55 12.28 4.84 8.71
CA ASP A 55 11.41 4.94 7.53
C ASP A 55 11.93 4.08 6.39
N ARG A 56 13.24 4.19 6.06
CA ARG A 56 13.88 3.38 5.01
C ARG A 56 13.72 1.88 5.25
N ALA A 57 13.90 1.43 6.48
CA ALA A 57 13.76 0.01 6.82
C ALA A 57 12.32 -0.49 6.62
N GLN A 58 11.31 0.32 6.97
CA GLN A 58 9.90 -0.01 6.73
C GLN A 58 9.54 0.06 5.25
N MET A 59 10.04 1.08 4.54
CA MET A 59 9.85 1.25 3.10
C MET A 59 10.39 0.06 2.31
N LEU A 60 11.57 -0.46 2.66
CA LEU A 60 12.12 -1.68 2.04
C LEU A 60 11.19 -2.89 2.16
N LYS A 61 10.47 -3.03 3.28
CA LYS A 61 9.49 -4.13 3.45
C LYS A 61 8.30 -3.96 2.51
N VAL A 62 7.80 -2.73 2.39
CA VAL A 62 6.71 -2.41 1.47
C VAL A 62 7.14 -2.60 0.01
N GLU A 63 8.35 -2.15 -0.35
CA GLU A 63 8.94 -2.35 -1.69
C GLU A 63 9.01 -3.84 -2.05
N ASN A 64 9.45 -4.70 -1.11
CA ASN A 64 9.50 -6.15 -1.33
C ASN A 64 8.11 -6.74 -1.63
N VAL A 65 7.08 -6.34 -0.88
CA VAL A 65 5.70 -6.81 -1.10
C VAL A 65 5.15 -6.27 -2.44
N GLN A 66 5.42 -5.01 -2.77
CA GLN A 66 5.01 -4.42 -4.05
C GLN A 66 5.66 -5.13 -5.25
N GLN A 67 6.94 -5.50 -5.15
CA GLN A 67 7.62 -6.27 -6.18
C GLN A 67 7.00 -7.66 -6.35
N ALA A 68 6.71 -8.36 -5.24
CA ALA A 68 6.04 -9.65 -5.28
C ALA A 68 4.65 -9.55 -5.93
N TRP A 69 3.87 -8.53 -5.56
CA TRP A 69 2.56 -8.23 -6.17
C TRP A 69 2.66 -7.95 -7.66
N GLN A 70 3.62 -7.14 -8.10
CA GLN A 70 3.79 -6.82 -9.52
C GLN A 70 4.18 -8.06 -10.35
N GLN A 71 5.03 -8.94 -9.80
CA GLN A 71 5.36 -10.20 -10.45
C GLN A 71 4.17 -11.16 -10.49
N TRP A 72 3.39 -11.22 -9.40
CA TRP A 72 2.22 -12.07 -9.27
C TRP A 72 1.11 -11.67 -10.24
N ILE A 73 0.72 -10.39 -10.29
CA ILE A 73 -0.35 -9.92 -11.18
C ILE A 73 0.00 -10.12 -12.67
N ASN A 74 1.28 -10.02 -13.02
CA ASN A 74 1.77 -10.27 -14.38
C ASN A 74 1.67 -11.74 -14.79
N LYS A 75 1.68 -12.67 -13.84
CA LYS A 75 1.51 -14.12 -14.08
C LYS A 75 0.04 -14.52 -14.22
N LEU A 76 -0.90 -13.70 -13.75
CA LEU A 76 -2.33 -13.98 -13.88
C LEU A 76 -2.81 -13.79 -15.32
N PRO A 77 -3.77 -14.63 -15.79
CA PRO A 77 -4.47 -14.40 -17.06
C PRO A 77 -5.09 -12.99 -17.09
N PRO A 78 -5.06 -12.27 -18.22
CA PRO A 78 -5.61 -10.91 -18.31
C PRO A 78 -7.05 -10.80 -17.80
N ALA A 79 -7.89 -11.81 -18.05
CA ALA A 79 -9.27 -11.86 -17.58
C ALA A 79 -9.41 -11.87 -16.05
N ARG A 80 -8.43 -12.42 -15.32
CA ARG A 80 -8.45 -12.49 -13.85
C ARG A 80 -7.94 -11.22 -13.17
N ARG A 81 -7.19 -10.37 -13.87
CA ARG A 81 -6.54 -9.19 -13.27
C ARG A 81 -7.53 -8.15 -12.74
N GLU A 82 -8.74 -8.16 -13.29
CA GLU A 82 -9.80 -7.22 -12.92
C GLU A 82 -10.74 -7.75 -11.83
N ASP A 83 -10.51 -8.97 -11.35
CA ASP A 83 -11.36 -9.55 -10.32
C ASP A 83 -11.14 -8.88 -8.96
N GLU A 84 -12.20 -8.86 -8.16
CA GLU A 84 -12.24 -8.12 -6.90
C GLU A 84 -11.21 -8.65 -5.87
N ASP A 85 -11.00 -9.97 -5.82
CA ASP A 85 -9.98 -10.60 -4.99
C ASP A 85 -8.56 -10.15 -5.38
N VAL A 86 -8.29 -10.01 -6.68
CA VAL A 86 -7.00 -9.53 -7.19
C VAL A 86 -6.79 -8.05 -6.90
N LYS A 87 -7.83 -7.24 -7.11
CA LYS A 87 -7.83 -5.80 -6.76
C LYS A 87 -7.65 -5.58 -5.26
N GLU A 88 -8.15 -6.48 -4.42
CA GLU A 88 -8.01 -6.39 -2.97
C GLU A 88 -6.56 -6.40 -2.50
N ILE A 89 -5.67 -7.15 -3.17
CA ILE A 89 -4.25 -7.20 -2.81
C ILE A 89 -3.60 -5.81 -2.84
N ARG A 90 -3.97 -4.97 -3.81
CA ARG A 90 -3.50 -3.57 -3.88
C ARG A 90 -3.94 -2.75 -2.67
N TRP A 91 -5.11 -3.03 -2.11
CA TRP A 91 -5.61 -2.37 -0.90
C TRP A 91 -4.94 -2.89 0.37
N MET A 92 -4.67 -4.19 0.44
CA MET A 92 -3.88 -4.78 1.53
C MET A 92 -2.48 -4.14 1.65
N ILE A 93 -1.86 -3.73 0.54
CA ILE A 93 -0.58 -3.00 0.54
C ILE A 93 -0.72 -1.62 1.19
N GLU A 94 -1.83 -0.90 0.99
CA GLU A 94 -2.05 0.37 1.70
C GLU A 94 -2.28 0.14 3.20
N GLU A 95 -2.99 -0.94 3.56
CA GLU A 95 -3.12 -1.31 4.97
C GLU A 95 -1.76 -1.62 5.61
N LEU A 96 -0.87 -2.28 4.87
CA LEU A 96 0.51 -2.51 5.31
C LEU A 96 1.25 -1.19 5.53
N ARG A 97 1.07 -0.22 4.62
CA ARG A 97 1.66 1.13 4.77
C ARG A 97 1.13 1.83 6.03
N VAL A 98 -0.18 1.77 6.32
CA VAL A 98 -0.74 2.28 7.58
C VAL A 98 -0.10 1.57 8.79
N SER A 99 -0.02 0.25 8.76
CA SER A 99 0.57 -0.57 9.83
C SER A 99 2.04 -0.23 10.12
N TYR A 100 2.81 0.14 9.10
CA TYR A 100 4.21 0.53 9.32
C TYR A 100 4.38 1.98 9.74
N PHE A 101 3.75 2.90 9.03
CA PHE A 101 4.07 4.32 9.17
C PHE A 101 3.15 5.06 10.16
N ALA A 102 1.92 4.56 10.37
CA ALA A 102 0.88 5.27 11.12
C ALA A 102 0.02 4.33 11.98
N GLN A 103 0.65 3.46 12.76
CA GLN A 103 -0.02 2.45 13.63
C GLN A 103 -1.20 2.99 14.43
N GLN A 104 -1.09 4.23 14.93
CA GLN A 104 -2.14 4.89 15.71
C GLN A 104 -3.48 5.04 14.98
N LEU A 105 -3.50 5.01 13.64
CA LEU A 105 -4.73 5.11 12.84
C LEU A 105 -5.48 3.78 12.73
N GLY A 106 -4.81 2.66 13.02
CA GLY A 106 -5.37 1.33 12.91
C GLY A 106 -5.61 0.86 11.47
N THR A 107 -5.81 -0.45 11.34
CA THR A 107 -6.19 -1.13 10.10
C THR A 107 -7.50 -1.89 10.36
N PRO A 108 -8.38 -2.05 9.36
CA PRO A 108 -9.69 -2.69 9.54
C PRO A 108 -9.58 -4.18 9.89
N TYR A 109 -8.44 -4.80 9.60
CA TYR A 109 -8.08 -6.17 9.96
C TYR A 109 -6.57 -6.24 10.20
N PRO A 110 -6.06 -7.27 10.90
CA PRO A 110 -4.62 -7.35 11.09
C PRO A 110 -3.91 -7.68 9.77
N ILE A 111 -2.84 -6.96 9.47
CA ILE A 111 -2.10 -7.02 8.21
C ILE A 111 -0.60 -7.20 8.47
N SER A 112 0.08 -7.92 7.57
CA SER A 112 1.55 -8.04 7.54
C SER A 112 2.02 -8.47 6.15
N ASP A 113 3.31 -8.31 5.86
CA ASP A 113 3.93 -8.79 4.61
C ASP A 113 3.53 -10.24 4.33
N LYS A 114 3.66 -11.11 5.34
CA LYS A 114 3.33 -12.53 5.25
C LYS A 114 1.87 -12.78 4.88
N ARG A 115 0.93 -12.02 5.44
CA ARG A 115 -0.51 -12.19 5.13
C ARG A 115 -0.83 -11.80 3.69
N ILE A 116 -0.14 -10.80 3.14
CA ILE A 116 -0.31 -10.39 1.74
C ILE A 116 0.23 -11.45 0.81
N LEU A 117 1.43 -11.98 1.08
CA LEU A 117 2.02 -13.06 0.29
C LEU A 117 1.11 -14.31 0.29
N GLN A 118 0.57 -14.67 1.45
CA GLN A 118 -0.37 -15.80 1.56
C GLN A 118 -1.69 -15.55 0.81
N ALA A 119 -2.23 -14.33 0.83
CA ALA A 119 -3.44 -14.01 0.08
C ALA A 119 -3.22 -14.15 -1.44
N MET A 120 -2.06 -13.73 -1.96
CA MET A 120 -1.71 -13.95 -3.37
C MET A 120 -1.60 -15.43 -3.73
N GLU A 121 -0.98 -16.25 -2.86
CA GLU A 121 -0.91 -17.70 -3.05
C GLU A 121 -2.29 -18.35 -3.08
N GLN A 122 -3.20 -17.93 -2.20
CA GLN A 122 -4.58 -18.45 -2.13
C GLN A 122 -5.40 -18.13 -3.37
N ILE A 123 -5.21 -16.95 -3.99
CA ILE A 123 -5.92 -16.56 -5.22
C ILE A 123 -5.35 -17.30 -6.44
N SER A 124 -4.05 -17.63 -6.42
CA SER A 124 -3.39 -18.35 -7.51
C SER A 124 -3.63 -19.86 -7.52
N GLY A 125 -4.02 -20.44 -6.39
CA GLY A 125 -4.34 -21.86 -6.25
C GLY A 125 -5.72 -22.20 -6.77
#